data_AF-A0A2A2W692-F1
#
_entry.id   AF-A0A2A2W692-F1
#
_cell.length_a   1.000
_cell.length_b   1.000
_cell.length_c   1.000
_cell.angle_alpha   90.00
_cell.angle_beta   90.00
_cell.angle_gamma   90.00
#
_symmetry.space_group_name_H-M   'P 1'
#
loop_
_entity.id
_entity.type
_entity.pdbx_description
1 polymer ?
#
loop_
_entity_poly.entity_id
_entity_poly.type
_entity_poly.pdbx_seq_one_letter_code
_entity_poly.pdbx_strand_id
1 'polypeptide(L)'
;MTLFLSASVGHRGANQHKDVLAVQDAINQVPLDEGGSPVPLKLDGKCGPKTIKAIQRFQLHHFGWGGCDGLIEVGKQTYLKLVLYTLPALKLPPPPARRIEPKSLKFIIMRENANDSFGAKNRDHYFEIRSVPHNFSSVYFLGRQQGMHPHPIPNRFNGHFSIFKTKRAITTKEFECQAVYFTREKAGNTSDSHLTLILESGTIQIPMDAHLIGPHGIISGGHPGTSTFRSGIFDFVK
;
A
#
# COMPACT_ATOMS: atom_id res chain seq x y z
N MET A 1 34.40 0.61 -13.38
CA MET A 1 34.58 0.24 -14.81
C MET A 1 33.19 0.29 -15.41
N THR A 2 32.94 1.12 -16.43
CA THR A 2 31.58 1.35 -16.94
C THR A 2 30.99 0.08 -17.56
N LEU A 3 29.77 -0.30 -17.17
CA LEU A 3 29.03 -1.45 -17.72
C LEU A 3 28.71 -1.22 -19.20
N PHE A 4 29.16 -2.12 -20.07
CA PHE A 4 28.82 -2.17 -21.49
C PHE A 4 28.36 -3.58 -21.83
N LEU A 5 27.17 -3.71 -22.40
CA LEU A 5 26.58 -4.99 -22.81
C LEU A 5 26.36 -5.01 -24.33
N SER A 6 26.82 -6.06 -24.98
CA SER A 6 26.62 -6.26 -26.42
C SER A 6 25.25 -6.86 -26.77
N ALA A 7 24.67 -7.63 -25.84
CA ALA A 7 23.37 -8.27 -25.97
C ALA A 7 22.65 -8.36 -24.62
N SER A 8 21.41 -8.88 -24.63
CA SER A 8 20.61 -9.01 -23.41
C SER A 8 21.12 -10.13 -22.48
N VAL A 9 20.99 -9.93 -21.17
CA VAL A 9 21.43 -10.86 -20.13
C VAL A 9 20.30 -11.12 -19.15
N GLY A 10 20.06 -12.38 -18.79
CA GLY A 10 19.06 -12.78 -17.82
C GLY A 10 18.10 -13.84 -18.34
N HIS A 11 16.88 -13.85 -17.81
CA HIS A 11 15.83 -14.77 -18.19
C HIS A 11 15.50 -14.63 -19.68
N ARG A 12 15.75 -15.70 -20.46
CA ARG A 12 15.58 -15.71 -21.93
C ARG A 12 16.44 -14.68 -22.69
N GLY A 13 17.46 -14.11 -22.05
CA GLY A 13 18.43 -13.23 -22.70
C GLY A 13 19.39 -13.99 -23.60
N ALA A 14 20.13 -13.26 -24.45
CA ALA A 14 21.21 -13.82 -25.27
C ALA A 14 22.33 -14.43 -24.42
N ASN A 15 22.56 -13.89 -23.21
CA ASN A 15 23.46 -14.45 -22.21
C ASN A 15 24.89 -14.69 -22.72
N GLN A 16 25.41 -13.74 -23.49
CA GLN A 16 26.79 -13.79 -23.97
C GLN A 16 27.74 -13.78 -22.77
N HIS A 17 28.74 -14.67 -22.79
CA HIS A 17 29.59 -14.91 -21.62
C HIS A 17 30.22 -13.64 -21.03
N LYS A 18 30.72 -12.74 -21.89
CA LYS A 18 31.31 -11.44 -21.47
C LYS A 18 30.28 -10.50 -20.84
N ASP A 19 29.08 -10.44 -21.40
CA ASP A 19 27.99 -9.62 -20.89
C ASP A 19 27.50 -10.14 -19.54
N VAL A 20 27.43 -11.48 -19.38
CA VAL A 20 27.08 -12.10 -18.10
C VAL A 20 28.11 -11.79 -17.02
N LEU A 21 29.42 -11.87 -17.34
CA LEU A 21 30.48 -11.47 -16.41
C LEU A 21 30.33 -10.01 -15.97
N ALA A 22 30.08 -9.11 -16.93
CA ALA A 22 29.91 -7.70 -16.65
C ALA A 22 28.68 -7.44 -15.76
N VAL A 23 27.56 -8.14 -15.99
CA VAL A 23 26.36 -8.06 -15.14
C VAL A 23 26.61 -8.63 -13.75
N GLN A 24 27.29 -9.78 -13.64
CA GLN A 24 27.60 -10.39 -12.34
C GLN A 24 28.48 -9.45 -11.50
N ASP A 25 29.48 -8.83 -12.11
CA ASP A 25 30.35 -7.85 -11.46
C ASP A 25 29.59 -6.58 -11.08
N ALA A 26 28.78 -6.03 -11.98
CA ALA A 26 27.98 -4.84 -11.71
C ALA A 26 26.97 -5.06 -10.58
N ILE A 27 26.27 -6.20 -10.55
CA ILE A 27 25.33 -6.55 -9.47
C ILE A 27 26.04 -6.71 -8.13
N ASN A 28 27.27 -7.22 -8.11
CA ASN A 28 28.07 -7.32 -6.88
C ASN A 28 28.49 -5.95 -6.33
N GLN A 29 28.48 -4.90 -7.16
CA GLN A 29 28.75 -3.52 -6.73
C GLN A 29 27.50 -2.82 -6.18
N VAL A 30 26.30 -3.38 -6.35
CA VAL A 30 25.07 -2.80 -5.82
C VAL A 30 24.95 -3.09 -4.32
N PRO A 31 24.75 -2.08 -3.46
CA PRO A 31 24.48 -2.28 -2.04
C PRO A 31 23.26 -3.16 -1.77
N LEU A 32 23.28 -3.89 -0.66
CA LEU A 32 22.21 -4.84 -0.32
C LEU A 32 20.84 -4.17 -0.13
N ASP A 33 20.85 -2.96 0.45
CA ASP A 33 19.70 -2.10 0.70
C ASP A 33 19.16 -1.43 -0.56
N GLU A 34 19.95 -1.42 -1.66
CA GLU A 34 19.55 -0.93 -2.98
C GLU A 34 19.23 -2.06 -3.98
N GLY A 35 18.96 -3.27 -3.47
CA GLY A 35 18.55 -4.41 -4.29
C GLY A 35 19.69 -5.29 -4.80
N GLY A 36 20.91 -5.10 -4.28
CA GLY A 36 22.06 -5.97 -4.56
C GLY A 36 21.88 -7.40 -4.09
N SER A 37 22.73 -8.30 -4.60
CA SER A 37 22.67 -9.73 -4.27
C SER A 37 23.10 -9.98 -2.81
N PRO A 38 22.32 -10.72 -1.99
CA PRO A 38 22.68 -11.01 -0.59
C PRO A 38 23.92 -11.91 -0.48
N VAL A 39 24.19 -12.71 -1.51
CA VAL A 39 25.42 -13.50 -1.64
C VAL A 39 26.09 -13.04 -2.93
N PRO A 40 27.36 -12.59 -2.90
CA PRO A 40 28.07 -12.18 -4.10
C PRO A 40 28.03 -13.27 -5.18
N LEU A 41 27.69 -12.87 -6.41
CA LEU A 41 27.69 -13.74 -7.56
C LEU A 41 29.13 -14.13 -7.91
N LYS A 42 29.33 -15.39 -8.25
CA LYS A 42 30.60 -15.83 -8.85
C LYS A 42 30.70 -15.25 -10.26
N LEU A 43 31.83 -14.63 -10.57
CA LEU A 43 32.15 -14.14 -11.91
C LEU A 43 32.55 -15.30 -12.83
N ASP A 44 31.57 -16.12 -13.21
CA ASP A 44 31.77 -17.30 -14.04
C ASP A 44 31.17 -17.17 -15.45
N GLY A 45 30.50 -16.06 -15.73
CA GLY A 45 29.87 -15.78 -17.02
C GLY A 45 28.74 -16.74 -17.35
N LYS A 46 28.19 -17.45 -16.34
CA LYS A 46 27.04 -18.35 -16.48
C LYS A 46 25.78 -17.67 -15.97
N CYS A 47 24.81 -17.46 -16.85
CA CYS A 47 23.51 -16.90 -16.48
C CYS A 47 22.60 -17.97 -15.86
N GLY A 48 23.00 -18.47 -14.69
CA GLY A 48 22.24 -19.46 -13.94
C GLY A 48 21.14 -18.85 -13.07
N PRO A 49 20.39 -19.69 -12.33
CA PRO A 49 19.31 -19.24 -11.45
C PRO A 49 19.73 -18.19 -10.41
N LYS A 50 20.99 -18.23 -9.95
CA LYS A 50 21.53 -17.24 -9.01
C LYS A 50 21.64 -15.85 -9.65
N THR A 51 22.21 -15.77 -10.86
CA THR A 51 22.31 -14.53 -11.63
C THR A 51 20.93 -13.97 -11.92
N ILE A 52 20.00 -14.81 -12.40
CA ILE A 52 18.62 -14.39 -12.71
C ILE A 52 17.90 -13.87 -11.46
N LYS A 53 18.00 -14.58 -10.32
CA LYS A 53 17.39 -14.12 -9.05
C LYS A 53 17.98 -12.79 -8.57
N ALA A 54 19.27 -12.56 -8.77
CA ALA A 54 19.88 -11.29 -8.42
C ALA A 54 19.40 -10.14 -9.31
N ILE A 55 19.24 -10.39 -10.62
CA ILE A 55 18.62 -9.42 -11.54
C ILE A 55 17.18 -9.11 -11.10
N GLN A 56 16.39 -10.14 -10.81
CA GLN A 56 15.01 -9.97 -10.34
C GLN A 56 14.94 -9.19 -9.03
N ARG A 57 15.83 -9.46 -8.07
CA ARG A 57 15.89 -8.71 -6.81
C ARG A 57 16.16 -7.23 -7.06
N PHE A 58 17.14 -6.93 -7.90
CA PHE A 58 17.48 -5.56 -8.30
C PHE A 58 16.29 -4.85 -8.96
N GLN A 59 15.63 -5.52 -9.91
CA GLN A 59 14.45 -4.98 -10.59
C GLN A 59 13.27 -4.79 -9.66
N LEU A 60 12.99 -5.76 -8.78
CA LEU A 60 11.90 -5.69 -7.81
C LEU A 60 12.10 -4.49 -6.87
N HIS A 61 13.34 -4.24 -6.44
CA HIS A 61 13.69 -3.11 -5.60
C HIS A 61 13.45 -1.77 -6.31
N HIS A 62 13.84 -1.63 -7.58
CA HIS A 62 13.77 -0.34 -8.28
C HIS A 62 12.47 -0.08 -9.06
N PHE A 63 11.77 -1.13 -9.51
CA PHE A 63 10.63 -1.03 -10.44
C PHE A 63 9.39 -1.78 -9.95
N GLY A 64 9.47 -2.50 -8.84
CA GLY A 64 8.37 -3.33 -8.32
C GLY A 64 8.07 -4.54 -9.20
N TRP A 65 6.96 -5.23 -8.91
CA TRP A 65 6.59 -6.49 -9.57
C TRP A 65 6.38 -6.36 -11.08
N GLY A 66 5.87 -5.22 -11.56
CA GLY A 66 5.62 -4.98 -12.99
C GLY A 66 6.88 -4.83 -13.84
N GLY A 67 8.04 -4.56 -13.24
CA GLY A 67 9.33 -4.43 -13.92
C GLY A 67 10.32 -5.56 -13.61
N CYS A 68 9.88 -6.60 -12.89
CA CYS A 68 10.72 -7.71 -12.42
C CYS A 68 10.56 -8.96 -13.30
N ASP A 69 11.16 -8.94 -14.48
CA ASP A 69 11.13 -10.03 -15.46
C ASP A 69 12.40 -10.90 -15.46
N GLY A 70 13.44 -10.46 -14.77
CA GLY A 70 14.75 -11.10 -14.73
C GLY A 70 15.59 -10.90 -15.98
N LEU A 71 15.24 -9.94 -16.85
CA LEU A 71 15.94 -9.65 -18.10
C LEU A 71 16.55 -8.23 -18.11
N ILE A 72 17.82 -8.14 -18.50
CA ILE A 72 18.52 -6.90 -18.77
C ILE A 72 18.65 -6.76 -20.28
N GLU A 73 18.01 -5.73 -20.83
CA GLU A 73 18.14 -5.34 -22.23
C GLU A 73 18.97 -4.05 -22.34
N VAL A 74 19.84 -4.01 -23.34
CA VAL A 74 20.72 -2.87 -23.60
C VAL A 74 19.88 -1.61 -23.83
N GLY A 75 20.23 -0.52 -23.15
CA GLY A 75 19.54 0.78 -23.26
C GLY A 75 18.19 0.88 -22.54
N LYS A 76 17.68 -0.20 -21.93
CA LYS A 76 16.42 -0.16 -21.16
C LYS A 76 16.65 0.16 -19.68
N GLN A 77 15.55 0.34 -18.94
CA GLN A 77 15.53 0.80 -17.54
C GLN A 77 16.49 0.04 -16.61
N THR A 78 16.52 -1.30 -16.68
CA THR A 78 17.38 -2.12 -15.82
C THR A 78 18.85 -1.89 -16.13
N TYR A 79 19.22 -1.84 -17.41
CA TYR A 79 20.58 -1.56 -17.86
C TYR A 79 21.02 -0.16 -17.42
N LEU A 80 20.22 0.86 -17.72
CA LEU A 80 20.54 2.26 -17.37
C LEU A 80 20.71 2.44 -15.86
N LYS A 81 19.86 1.79 -15.05
CA LYS A 81 19.95 1.85 -13.60
C LYS A 81 21.21 1.13 -13.09
N LEU A 82 21.56 -0.01 -13.66
CA LEU A 82 22.75 -0.78 -13.27
C LEU A 82 24.05 -0.06 -13.65
N VAL A 83 24.08 0.64 -14.80
CA VAL A 83 25.22 1.47 -15.22
C VAL A 83 25.60 2.50 -14.16
N LEU A 84 24.63 3.11 -13.46
CA LEU A 84 24.88 4.12 -12.43
C LEU A 84 25.77 3.61 -11.28
N TYR A 85 25.70 2.32 -10.95
CA TYR A 85 26.53 1.70 -9.91
C TYR A 85 27.97 1.42 -10.36
N THR A 86 28.20 1.40 -11.67
CA THR A 86 29.51 1.08 -12.27
C THR A 86 30.32 2.32 -12.66
N LEU A 87 29.73 3.51 -12.49
CA LEU A 87 30.33 4.81 -12.78
C LEU A 87 31.08 5.34 -11.54
N PRO A 88 32.44 5.41 -11.56
CA PRO A 88 33.25 5.72 -10.38
C PRO A 88 33.17 7.18 -9.86
N ALA A 89 32.20 7.99 -10.30
CA ALA A 89 32.12 9.41 -9.90
C ALA A 89 30.71 10.01 -9.80
N LEU A 90 29.64 9.25 -10.08
CA LEU A 90 28.28 9.72 -9.79
C LEU A 90 27.92 9.24 -8.40
N LYS A 91 28.12 10.09 -7.38
CA LYS A 91 27.34 9.96 -6.15
C LYS A 91 25.89 9.92 -6.60
N LEU A 92 25.23 8.76 -6.50
CA LEU A 92 23.80 8.66 -6.72
C LEU A 92 23.19 9.81 -5.92
N PRO A 93 22.31 10.64 -6.50
CA PRO A 93 21.57 11.58 -5.68
C PRO A 93 20.99 10.75 -4.54
N PRO A 94 21.13 11.20 -3.28
CA PRO A 94 20.65 10.44 -2.14
C PRO A 94 19.24 9.97 -2.50
N PRO A 95 18.90 8.67 -2.26
CA PRO A 95 17.59 8.13 -2.58
C PRO A 95 16.55 9.17 -2.19
N PRO A 96 15.58 9.51 -3.06
CA PRO A 96 14.65 10.60 -2.79
C PRO A 96 14.16 10.40 -1.37
N ALA A 97 14.48 11.36 -0.49
CA ALA A 97 14.34 11.18 0.94
C ALA A 97 12.93 10.62 1.18
N ARG A 98 12.84 9.43 1.79
CA ARG A 98 11.55 8.78 2.04
C ARG A 98 10.65 9.85 2.62
N ARG A 99 9.57 10.16 1.90
CA ARG A 99 8.72 11.30 2.23
C ARG A 99 8.20 11.06 3.63
N ILE A 100 8.76 11.75 4.62
CA ILE A 100 8.36 11.60 6.02
C ILE A 100 6.92 12.07 6.06
N GLU A 101 6.02 11.21 6.53
CA GLU A 101 4.62 11.55 6.61
C GLU A 101 4.43 12.71 7.61
N PRO A 102 4.01 13.89 7.14
CA PRO A 102 3.76 15.02 8.00
C PRO A 102 2.47 14.79 8.81
N LYS A 103 2.46 15.32 10.02
CA LYS A 103 1.26 15.33 10.87
C LYS A 103 0.23 16.30 10.30
N SER A 104 -1.04 15.92 10.37
CA SER A 104 -2.17 16.70 9.87
C SER A 104 -3.29 16.80 10.90
N LEU A 105 -4.10 17.85 10.77
CA LEU A 105 -5.33 18.05 11.55
C LEU A 105 -6.60 17.72 10.74
N LYS A 106 -6.49 17.52 9.42
CA LYS A 106 -7.64 17.39 8.52
C LYS A 106 -7.48 16.17 7.63
N PHE A 107 -8.47 15.30 7.69
CA PHE A 107 -8.45 14.01 7.02
C PHE A 107 -9.75 13.79 6.27
N ILE A 108 -9.68 12.93 5.26
CA ILE A 108 -10.84 12.24 4.71
C ILE A 108 -10.80 10.79 5.16
N ILE A 109 -11.98 10.21 5.30
CA ILE A 109 -12.16 8.77 5.42
C ILE A 109 -13.14 8.29 4.36
N MET A 110 -12.82 7.15 3.75
CA MET A 110 -13.64 6.50 2.72
C MET A 110 -13.77 5.03 3.05
N ARG A 111 -14.94 4.44 2.76
CA ARG A 111 -15.13 2.99 2.75
C ARG A 111 -14.82 2.44 1.36
N GLU A 112 -14.44 1.16 1.26
CA GLU A 112 -14.24 0.51 -0.04
C GLU A 112 -15.45 0.63 -0.97
N ASN A 113 -16.64 0.17 -0.55
CA ASN A 113 -17.82 0.09 -1.44
C ASN A 113 -18.96 0.98 -0.94
N ALA A 114 -19.12 2.25 -1.35
CA ALA A 114 -20.19 3.10 -0.78
C ALA A 114 -21.64 2.67 -1.11
N ASN A 115 -21.84 1.94 -2.21
CA ASN A 115 -23.19 1.63 -2.69
C ASN A 115 -23.88 0.45 -1.97
N ASP A 116 -23.14 -0.28 -1.13
CA ASP A 116 -23.65 -1.46 -0.44
C ASP A 116 -23.97 -1.18 1.04
N SER A 117 -24.84 -1.98 1.66
CA SER A 117 -24.99 -1.92 3.11
C SER A 117 -23.74 -2.41 3.84
N PHE A 118 -23.43 -1.76 4.95
CA PHE A 118 -22.25 -2.06 5.75
C PHE A 118 -22.30 -3.49 6.28
N GLY A 119 -21.32 -4.29 5.86
CA GLY A 119 -21.20 -5.68 6.25
C GLY A 119 -21.93 -6.66 5.33
N ALA A 120 -22.48 -6.18 4.21
CA ALA A 120 -22.98 -7.06 3.15
C ALA A 120 -21.85 -7.90 2.54
N LYS A 121 -20.61 -7.37 2.56
CA LYS A 121 -19.39 -8.04 2.11
C LYS A 121 -18.32 -7.96 3.20
N ASN A 122 -17.42 -8.96 3.22
CA ASN A 122 -16.28 -8.98 4.16
C ASN A 122 -15.39 -7.73 4.01
N ARG A 123 -15.31 -7.15 2.81
CA ARG A 123 -14.44 -6.01 2.49
C ARG A 123 -15.03 -4.64 2.86
N ASP A 124 -16.31 -4.57 3.25
CA ASP A 124 -16.96 -3.29 3.65
C ASP A 124 -16.39 -2.68 4.94
N HIS A 125 -15.61 -3.48 5.68
CA HIS A 125 -14.96 -3.06 6.91
C HIS A 125 -13.62 -2.38 6.67
N TYR A 126 -13.19 -2.29 5.41
CA TYR A 126 -11.99 -1.53 5.04
C TYR A 126 -12.30 -0.06 4.86
N PHE A 127 -11.41 0.76 5.39
CA PHE A 127 -11.45 2.20 5.30
C PHE A 127 -10.10 2.74 4.86
N GLU A 128 -10.10 3.74 3.99
CA GLU A 128 -8.92 4.55 3.71
C GLU A 128 -9.04 5.85 4.50
N ILE A 129 -8.02 6.18 5.28
CA ILE A 129 -7.83 7.51 5.84
C ILE A 129 -6.74 8.22 5.04
N ARG A 130 -7.03 9.43 4.57
CA ARG A 130 -6.08 10.25 3.81
C ARG A 130 -5.95 11.64 4.39
N SER A 131 -4.70 12.10 4.55
CA SER A 131 -4.40 13.48 4.92
C SER A 131 -4.76 14.42 3.77
N VAL A 132 -5.61 15.41 4.04
CA VAL A 132 -6.03 16.40 3.05
C VAL A 132 -4.86 17.27 2.54
N PRO A 133 -4.04 17.90 3.40
CA PRO A 133 -2.96 18.78 2.93
C PRO A 133 -1.76 18.04 2.32
N HIS A 134 -1.58 16.75 2.63
CA HIS A 134 -0.34 16.05 2.30
C HIS A 134 -0.52 14.82 1.40
N ASN A 135 -1.76 14.40 1.17
CA ASN A 135 -2.11 13.28 0.29
C ASN A 135 -1.43 11.95 0.65
N PHE A 136 -1.05 11.77 1.92
CA PHE A 136 -0.69 10.47 2.47
C PHE A 136 -1.96 9.71 2.81
N SER A 137 -1.98 8.40 2.60
CA SER A 137 -3.09 7.55 3.01
C SER A 137 -2.64 6.26 3.67
N SER A 138 -3.53 5.74 4.50
CA SER A 138 -3.39 4.50 5.24
C SER A 138 -4.71 3.75 5.22
N VAL A 139 -4.65 2.42 5.20
CA VAL A 139 -5.82 1.55 5.19
C VAL A 139 -6.04 0.99 6.59
N TYR A 140 -7.31 0.91 6.97
CA TYR A 140 -7.76 0.40 8.25
C TYR A 140 -8.85 -0.64 8.07
N PHE A 141 -8.95 -1.59 9.00
CA PHE A 141 -9.99 -2.60 9.04
C PHE A 141 -10.75 -2.54 10.36
N LEU A 142 -12.09 -2.49 10.31
CA LEU A 142 -12.95 -2.60 11.49
C LEU A 142 -13.25 -4.06 11.83
N GLY A 143 -12.40 -4.64 12.68
CA GLY A 143 -12.42 -6.04 13.08
C GLY A 143 -12.75 -6.26 14.56
N ARG A 144 -12.97 -7.51 14.95
CA ARG A 144 -13.12 -7.87 16.38
C ARG A 144 -11.77 -7.94 17.11
N GLN A 145 -10.70 -8.27 16.38
CA GLN A 145 -9.36 -8.49 16.92
C GLN A 145 -8.33 -7.82 16.01
N GLN A 146 -7.25 -7.32 16.63
CA GLN A 146 -6.12 -6.73 15.93
C GLN A 146 -5.37 -7.80 15.10
N GLY A 147 -4.88 -7.42 13.92
CA GLY A 147 -4.13 -8.29 13.01
C GLY A 147 -4.97 -9.32 12.26
N MET A 148 -6.29 -9.38 12.48
CA MET A 148 -7.20 -10.28 11.78
C MET A 148 -8.05 -9.53 10.76
N HIS A 149 -7.51 -9.36 9.55
CA HIS A 149 -8.21 -8.73 8.44
C HIS A 149 -8.28 -9.65 7.18
N PRO A 150 -9.41 -9.73 6.47
CA PRO A 150 -9.59 -10.63 5.32
C PRO A 150 -8.75 -10.24 4.11
N HIS A 151 -8.04 -11.19 3.50
CA HIS A 151 -7.36 -10.96 2.21
C HIS A 151 -8.28 -11.26 1.00
N PRO A 152 -8.07 -10.60 -0.15
CA PRO A 152 -7.05 -9.56 -0.40
C PRO A 152 -7.47 -8.19 0.16
N ILE A 153 -6.47 -7.40 0.55
CA ILE A 153 -6.66 -6.01 0.97
C ILE A 153 -7.09 -5.18 -0.25
N PRO A 154 -8.11 -4.31 -0.14
CA PRO A 154 -8.51 -3.44 -1.23
C PRO A 154 -7.38 -2.52 -1.69
N ASN A 155 -7.21 -2.41 -3.01
CA ASN A 155 -6.25 -1.50 -3.63
C ASN A 155 -6.90 -0.19 -4.09
N ARG A 156 -8.22 -0.04 -3.93
CA ARG A 156 -9.00 1.14 -4.32
C ARG A 156 -10.15 1.35 -3.36
N PHE A 157 -10.42 2.62 -3.08
CA PHE A 157 -11.56 3.09 -2.31
C PHE A 157 -12.30 4.09 -3.19
N ASN A 158 -13.51 3.74 -3.62
CA ASN A 158 -14.32 4.55 -4.53
C ASN A 158 -15.62 5.01 -3.87
N GLY A 159 -15.71 4.88 -2.55
CA GLY A 159 -16.86 5.31 -1.79
C GLY A 159 -16.95 6.82 -1.58
N HIS A 160 -18.12 7.27 -1.16
CA HIS A 160 -18.30 8.58 -0.56
C HIS A 160 -17.30 8.80 0.60
N PHE A 161 -16.81 10.02 0.70
CA PHE A 161 -15.84 10.41 1.71
C PHE A 161 -16.46 11.36 2.73
N SER A 162 -15.99 11.24 3.95
CA SER A 162 -16.29 12.18 5.02
C SER A 162 -15.03 12.92 5.41
N ILE A 163 -15.13 14.24 5.55
CA ILE A 163 -14.04 15.07 6.06
C ILE A 163 -14.19 15.16 7.57
N PHE A 164 -13.11 14.94 8.30
CA PHE A 164 -13.07 15.13 9.75
C PHE A 164 -11.76 15.78 10.20
N LYS A 165 -11.73 16.24 11.44
CA LYS A 165 -10.57 16.86 12.06
C LYS A 165 -10.20 16.18 13.37
N THR A 166 -8.91 16.17 13.69
CA THR A 166 -8.39 15.71 14.97
C THR A 166 -8.08 16.91 15.87
N LYS A 167 -8.06 16.70 17.20
CA LYS A 167 -7.70 17.77 18.15
C LYS A 167 -6.20 18.08 18.14
N ARG A 168 -5.36 17.07 17.87
CA ARG A 168 -3.91 17.18 17.73
C ARG A 168 -3.47 16.72 16.35
N ALA A 169 -2.38 17.28 15.84
CA ALA A 169 -1.83 16.86 14.57
C ALA A 169 -1.27 15.43 14.70
N ILE A 170 -1.69 14.51 13.82
CA ILE A 170 -1.24 13.11 13.78
C ILE A 170 -1.00 12.67 12.34
N THR A 171 -0.31 11.54 12.15
CA THR A 171 -0.15 10.89 10.85
C THR A 171 -1.36 10.01 10.51
N THR A 172 -1.49 9.58 9.27
CA THR A 172 -2.55 8.64 8.86
C THR A 172 -2.41 7.26 9.47
N LYS A 173 -1.31 6.94 10.16
CA LYS A 173 -1.05 5.65 10.84
C LYS A 173 -1.43 5.63 12.32
N GLU A 174 -1.86 6.76 12.86
CA GLU A 174 -2.15 6.95 14.28
C GLU A 174 -3.67 6.87 14.59
N PHE A 175 -4.46 6.21 13.73
CA PHE A 175 -5.90 6.02 13.95
C PHE A 175 -6.27 4.64 14.51
N GLU A 176 -5.28 3.83 14.90
CA GLU A 176 -5.54 2.56 15.56
C GLU A 176 -6.22 2.78 16.90
N CYS A 177 -7.47 2.33 17.03
CA CYS A 177 -8.27 2.57 18.23
C CYS A 177 -9.50 1.66 18.32
N GLN A 178 -10.20 1.73 19.46
CA GLN A 178 -11.56 1.21 19.54
C GLN A 178 -12.49 2.10 18.70
N ALA A 179 -13.33 1.47 17.90
CA ALA A 179 -14.31 2.16 17.08
C ALA A 179 -15.71 1.53 17.19
N VAL A 180 -16.70 2.36 16.89
CA VAL A 180 -18.11 1.98 16.81
C VAL A 180 -18.70 2.59 15.55
N TYR A 181 -19.18 1.75 14.65
CA TYR A 181 -20.06 2.15 13.55
C TYR A 181 -21.50 2.02 14.03
N PHE A 182 -22.29 3.08 13.92
CA PHE A 182 -23.68 3.10 14.37
C PHE A 182 -24.58 3.62 13.25
N THR A 183 -25.78 3.06 13.14
CA THR A 183 -26.82 3.51 12.22
C THR A 183 -28.16 3.58 12.96
N ARG A 184 -28.92 4.65 12.74
CA ARG A 184 -30.29 4.81 13.22
C ARG A 184 -31.24 5.10 12.05
N GLU A 185 -32.36 4.38 11.98
CA GLU A 185 -33.44 4.67 11.04
C GLU A 185 -34.18 5.94 11.43
N LYS A 186 -34.47 6.77 10.44
CA LYS A 186 -35.29 7.97 10.52
C LYS A 186 -36.58 7.75 9.73
N ALA A 187 -37.58 8.57 10.02
CA ALA A 187 -38.82 8.59 9.23
C ALA A 187 -38.51 8.83 7.74
N GLY A 188 -39.34 8.29 6.85
CA GLY A 188 -39.18 8.48 5.41
C GLY A 188 -38.09 7.60 4.77
N ASN A 189 -37.79 6.43 5.36
CA ASN A 189 -36.82 5.47 4.82
C ASN A 189 -35.39 6.03 4.68
N THR A 190 -35.04 6.98 5.55
CA THR A 190 -33.69 7.55 5.63
C THR A 190 -32.98 6.99 6.86
N SER A 191 -31.65 7.12 6.91
CA SER A 191 -30.92 6.74 8.11
C SER A 191 -29.73 7.64 8.38
N ASP A 192 -29.30 7.63 9.63
CA ASP A 192 -28.20 8.43 10.15
C ASP A 192 -27.10 7.49 10.62
N SER A 193 -25.97 7.53 9.93
CA SER A 193 -24.84 6.66 10.18
C SER A 193 -23.64 7.47 10.61
N HIS A 194 -22.91 6.96 11.60
CA HIS A 194 -21.64 7.53 12.01
C HIS A 194 -20.64 6.47 12.42
N LEU A 195 -19.37 6.75 12.11
CA LEU A 195 -18.22 6.06 12.66
C LEU A 195 -17.65 6.89 13.80
N THR A 196 -17.62 6.29 14.98
CA THR A 196 -17.00 6.88 16.18
C THR A 196 -15.64 6.23 16.38
N LEU A 197 -14.58 7.04 16.39
CA LEU A 197 -13.21 6.64 16.72
C LEU A 197 -12.86 7.13 18.12
N ILE A 198 -12.42 6.23 19.00
CA ILE A 198 -12.07 6.52 20.39
C ILE A 198 -10.55 6.62 20.51
N LEU A 199 -9.99 7.75 20.07
CA LEU A 199 -8.55 8.00 20.12
C LEU A 199 -8.12 8.43 21.53
N GLU A 200 -6.83 8.31 21.84
CA GLU A 200 -6.25 8.86 23.08
C GLU A 200 -6.53 10.37 23.25
N SER A 201 -6.54 11.12 22.14
CA SER A 201 -6.84 12.56 22.14
C SER A 201 -8.33 12.87 22.35
N GLY A 202 -9.17 11.85 22.46
CA GLY A 202 -10.61 11.93 22.60
C GLY A 202 -11.37 11.39 21.40
N THR A 203 -12.68 11.39 21.54
CA THR A 203 -13.61 10.79 20.58
C THR A 203 -13.85 11.69 19.37
N ILE A 204 -13.86 11.07 18.18
CA ILE A 204 -14.25 11.71 16.92
C ILE A 204 -15.47 10.97 16.39
N GLN A 205 -16.55 11.70 16.11
CA GLN A 205 -17.72 11.17 15.44
C GLN A 205 -17.73 11.67 14.00
N ILE A 206 -17.76 10.74 13.05
CA ILE A 206 -17.65 11.00 11.63
C ILE A 206 -18.96 10.55 10.98
N PRO A 207 -19.71 11.45 10.30
CA PRO A 207 -20.89 11.03 9.55
C PRO A 207 -20.46 10.09 8.42
N MET A 208 -21.28 9.09 8.10
CA MET A 208 -21.00 8.14 7.03
C MET A 208 -22.23 7.97 6.16
N ASP A 209 -22.05 7.94 4.84
CA ASP A 209 -23.18 7.75 3.91
C ASP A 209 -23.67 6.30 3.87
N ALA A 210 -22.84 5.36 4.31
CA ALA A 210 -23.17 3.94 4.34
C ALA A 210 -23.93 3.53 5.60
N HIS A 211 -24.84 2.58 5.47
CA HIS A 211 -25.73 2.17 6.55
C HIS A 211 -25.54 0.69 6.90
N LEU A 212 -25.52 0.35 8.20
CA LEU A 212 -25.52 -1.04 8.69
C LEU A 212 -26.79 -1.81 8.32
N ILE A 213 -27.83 -1.07 7.97
CA ILE A 213 -29.13 -1.59 7.64
C ILE A 213 -29.15 -1.76 6.11
N GLY A 214 -29.51 -2.97 5.66
CA GLY A 214 -29.74 -3.32 4.25
C GLY A 214 -30.58 -2.27 3.50
N PRO A 215 -30.56 -2.18 2.15
CA PRO A 215 -31.63 -1.49 1.40
C PRO A 215 -33.03 -2.06 1.69
N HIS A 216 -33.12 -3.20 2.39
CA HIS A 216 -34.35 -3.87 2.81
C HIS A 216 -34.57 -3.92 4.33
N GLY A 217 -33.78 -3.20 5.14
CA GLY A 217 -33.93 -3.28 6.61
C GLY A 217 -33.41 -4.60 7.18
N ILE A 218 -33.02 -4.61 8.47
CA ILE A 218 -33.01 -5.87 9.24
C ILE A 218 -34.45 -6.26 9.64
N ILE A 219 -35.40 -5.34 9.41
CA ILE A 219 -36.82 -5.56 9.62
C ILE A 219 -37.49 -5.07 8.34
N SER A 220 -38.06 -5.97 7.56
CA SER A 220 -38.96 -5.70 6.44
C SER A 220 -40.30 -5.09 6.93
N GLY A 221 -40.21 -4.06 7.78
CA GLY A 221 -41.31 -3.44 8.54
C GLY A 221 -40.83 -2.41 9.61
N GLY A 222 -39.64 -1.83 9.44
CA GLY A 222 -38.95 -1.01 10.45
C GLY A 222 -39.79 0.16 10.97
N HIS A 223 -40.01 0.17 12.28
CA HIS A 223 -40.59 1.33 12.97
C HIS A 223 -39.53 2.44 13.06
N PRO A 224 -39.90 3.72 12.87
CA PRO A 224 -39.01 4.84 13.10
C PRO A 224 -38.33 4.74 14.48
N GLY A 225 -37.01 4.90 14.53
CA GLY A 225 -36.24 4.88 15.79
C GLY A 225 -35.43 3.60 16.05
N THR A 226 -35.52 2.58 15.18
CA THR A 226 -34.65 1.40 15.26
C THR A 226 -33.18 1.80 15.08
N SER A 227 -32.28 1.22 15.88
CA SER A 227 -30.84 1.47 15.78
C SER A 227 -30.03 0.18 15.83
N THR A 228 -28.88 0.19 15.15
CA THR A 228 -27.94 -0.93 15.11
C THR A 228 -26.51 -0.38 15.17
N PHE A 229 -25.58 -1.21 15.65
CA PHE A 229 -24.17 -0.84 15.72
C PHE A 229 -23.26 -2.03 15.53
N ARG A 230 -22.03 -1.73 15.13
CA ARG A 230 -20.89 -2.64 15.13
C ARG A 230 -19.73 -1.98 15.84
N SER A 231 -19.19 -2.64 16.87
CA SER A 231 -17.98 -2.21 17.55
C SER A 231 -16.81 -3.13 17.24
N GLY A 232 -15.60 -2.61 17.38
CA GLY A 232 -14.38 -3.38 17.16
C GLY A 232 -13.12 -2.53 17.22
N ILE A 233 -11.99 -3.16 16.90
CA ILE A 233 -10.72 -2.48 16.69
C ILE A 233 -10.69 -1.94 15.27
N PHE A 234 -10.38 -0.66 15.15
CA PHE A 234 -10.06 0.00 13.90
C PHE A 234 -8.57 -0.17 13.65
N ASP A 235 -8.20 -1.29 13.05
CA ASP A 235 -6.83 -1.79 13.00
C ASP A 235 -6.07 -1.27 11.78
N PHE A 236 -4.82 -0.84 11.97
CA PHE A 236 -3.99 -0.36 10.86
C PHE A 236 -3.49 -1.53 10.02
N VAL A 237 -3.78 -1.49 8.72
CA VAL A 237 -3.37 -2.53 7.76
C VAL A 237 -1.98 -2.20 7.23
N LYS A 238 -1.00 -3.02 7.61
CA LYS A 238 0.43 -2.84 7.30
C LYS A 238 0.79 -3.22 5.87
#